data_AF-A0A9W6QPH3-F1
#
_entry.id   AF-A0A9W6QPH3-F1
#
_cell.length_a   1.000
_cell.length_b   1.000
_cell.length_c   1.000
_cell.angle_alpha   90.00
_cell.angle_beta   90.00
_cell.angle_gamma   90.00
#
_symmetry.space_group_name_H-M   'P 1'
#
loop_
_entity.id
_entity.type
_entity.pdbx_description
1 polymer ?
#
loop_
_entity_poly.entity_id
_entity_poly.type
_entity_poly.pdbx_seq_one_letter_code
_entity_poly.pdbx_strand_id
1 'polypeptide(L)' 'MTPGPPRDPVRDEAIADAVAGLDGLDALPVAEHVERFDAVHVALTAALASIDKV' A
#
# COMPACT_ATOMS: atom_id res chain seq x y z
N MET A 1 -17.93 19.62 7.28
CA MET A 1 -16.96 18.52 7.42
C MET A 1 -17.75 17.24 7.32
N THR A 2 -17.65 16.52 6.20
CA THR A 2 -18.22 15.18 6.10
C THR A 2 -17.49 14.28 7.09
N PRO A 3 -18.20 13.44 7.87
CA PRO A 3 -17.55 12.39 8.66
C PRO A 3 -16.71 11.56 7.69
N GLY A 4 -15.42 11.40 7.99
CA GLY A 4 -14.56 10.52 7.22
C GLY A 4 -15.13 9.10 7.23
N PRO A 5 -14.84 8.29 6.19
CA PRO A 5 -15.26 6.89 6.16
C PRO A 5 -14.82 6.17 7.45
N PRO A 6 -15.57 5.14 7.88
CA PRO A 6 -15.22 4.37 9.06
C PRO A 6 -13.75 3.93 8.98
N ARG A 7 -12.99 4.30 10.02
CA ARG A 7 -11.60 3.87 10.17
C ARG A 7 -11.63 2.41 10.58
N ASP A 8 -11.03 1.57 9.77
CA ASP A 8 -10.76 0.17 10.11
C ASP A 8 -9.26 0.10 10.41
N PRO A 9 -8.85 -0.10 11.68
CA PRO A 9 -7.46 -0.04 12.05
C PRO A 9 -6.63 -1.14 11.37
N VAL A 10 -7.21 -2.33 11.12
CA VAL A 10 -6.52 -3.44 10.46
C VAL A 10 -6.24 -3.11 9.00
N ARG A 11 -7.21 -2.46 8.32
CA ARG A 11 -7.03 -1.93 6.97
C ARG A 11 -5.96 -0.85 6.92
N ASP A 12 -6.04 0.11 7.84
CA ASP A 12 -5.15 1.26 7.86
C ASP A 12 -3.69 0.80 8.10
N GLU A 13 -3.49 -0.26 8.91
CA GLU A 13 -2.20 -0.95 9.09
C GLU A 13 -1.73 -1.65 7.80
N ALA A 14 -2.59 -2.42 7.12
CA ALA A 14 -2.22 -3.11 5.88
C ALA A 14 -1.81 -2.13 4.76
N ILE A 15 -2.47 -0.97 4.68
CA ILE A 15 -2.10 0.10 3.75
C ILE A 15 -0.77 0.73 4.17
N ALA A 16 -0.57 1.00 5.46
CA ALA A 16 0.69 1.56 5.96
C ALA A 16 1.88 0.63 5.69
N ASP A 17 1.72 -0.68 5.91
CA ASP A 17 2.73 -1.70 5.64
C ASP A 17 3.08 -1.78 4.16
N ALA A 18 2.07 -1.73 3.27
CA ALA A 18 2.31 -1.70 1.83
C ALA A 18 3.11 -0.46 1.43
N VAL A 19 2.76 0.73 1.95
CA VAL A 19 3.45 1.98 1.62
C VAL A 19 4.86 2.05 2.21
N ALA A 20 5.11 1.46 3.38
CA ALA A 20 6.45 1.35 3.97
C ALA A 20 7.43 0.59 3.06
N GLY A 21 6.92 -0.26 2.17
CA GLY A 21 7.72 -0.90 1.13
C GLY A 21 8.40 0.08 0.16
N LEU A 22 7.92 1.32 0.04
CA LEU A 22 8.50 2.35 -0.82
C LEU A 22 9.72 3.06 -0.20
N ASP A 23 9.98 2.86 1.09
CA ASP A 23 11.11 3.50 1.77
C ASP A 23 12.44 3.07 1.15
N GLY A 24 13.29 4.06 0.85
CA GLY A 24 14.64 3.84 0.31
C GLY A 24 14.70 3.43 -1.17
N LEU A 25 13.60 3.53 -1.92
CA LEU A 25 13.57 3.22 -3.35
C LEU A 25 14.56 4.05 -4.19
N ASP A 26 14.89 5.27 -3.76
CA ASP A 26 15.82 6.17 -4.42
C ASP A 26 17.29 5.71 -4.34
N ALA A 27 17.61 4.85 -3.37
CA ALA A 27 18.94 4.27 -3.20
C ALA A 27 19.16 3.00 -4.04
N LEU A 28 18.12 2.48 -4.68
CA LEU A 28 18.17 1.22 -5.43
C LEU A 28 18.48 1.45 -6.92
N PRO A 29 19.19 0.51 -7.58
CA PRO A 29 19.25 0.45 -9.04
C PRO A 29 17.85 0.36 -9.65
N VAL A 30 17.67 0.89 -10.86
CA VAL A 30 16.36 0.97 -11.53
C VAL A 30 15.64 -0.38 -11.62
N ALA A 31 16.37 -1.48 -11.86
CA ALA A 31 15.76 -2.81 -11.93
C ALA A 31 15.14 -3.22 -10.57
N GLU A 32 15.89 -3.07 -9.47
CA GLU A 32 15.40 -3.37 -8.11
C GLU A 32 14.30 -2.38 -7.67
N HIS A 33 14.40 -1.12 -8.10
CA HIS A 33 13.36 -0.12 -7.85
C HIS A 33 12.03 -0.56 -8.47
N VAL A 34 12.03 -0.99 -9.73
CA VAL A 34 10.81 -1.41 -10.44
C VAL A 34 10.21 -2.66 -9.78
N GLU A 35 11.02 -3.65 -9.43
CA GLU A 35 10.55 -4.86 -8.75
C GLU A 35 9.91 -4.53 -7.39
N ARG A 36 10.54 -3.64 -6.61
CA ARG A 36 10.00 -3.23 -5.31
C ARG A 36 8.74 -2.37 -5.44
N PHE A 37 8.67 -1.51 -6.46
CA PHE A 37 7.46 -0.75 -6.76
C PHE A 37 6.29 -1.65 -7.17
N ASP A 38 6.54 -2.66 -8.01
CA ASP A 38 5.52 -3.63 -8.43
C ASP A 38 4.99 -4.44 -7.24
N ALA A 39 5.89 -4.89 -6.35
CA ALA A 39 5.50 -5.58 -5.12
C ALA A 39 4.58 -4.73 -4.22
N VAL A 40 4.92 -3.45 -4.02
CA VAL A 40 4.07 -2.51 -3.28
C VAL A 40 2.74 -2.29 -3.99
N HIS A 41 2.74 -2.14 -5.32
CA HIS A 41 1.53 -1.94 -6.10
C HIS A 41 0.55 -3.11 -5.94
N VAL A 42 1.05 -4.35 -5.99
CA VAL A 42 0.26 -5.56 -5.76
C VAL A 42 -0.29 -5.61 -4.33
N ALA A 43 0.56 -5.36 -3.32
CA ALA A 43 0.15 -5.38 -1.91
C ALA A 43 -0.93 -4.32 -1.61
N LEU A 44 -0.75 -3.09 -2.10
CA LEU A 44 -1.71 -2.01 -1.95
C LEU A 44 -3.03 -2.33 -2.66
N THR A 45 -2.97 -2.89 -3.87
CA THR A 45 -4.16 -3.31 -4.61
C THR A 45 -4.92 -4.40 -3.86
N ALA A 46 -4.23 -5.38 -3.26
CA ALA A 46 -4.86 -6.41 -2.45
C ALA A 46 -5.53 -5.84 -1.19
N ALA A 47 -4.85 -4.92 -0.49
CA ALA A 47 -5.41 -4.25 0.68
C ALA A 47 -6.67 -3.44 0.33
N LEU A 48 -6.67 -2.74 -0.82
CA LEU A 48 -7.81 -1.98 -1.29
C LEU A 48 -8.94 -2.88 -1.82
N ALA A 49 -8.64 -3.95 -2.55
CA ALA A 49 -9.64 -4.89 -3.04
C ALA A 49 -10.36 -5.64 -1.92
N SER A 50 -9.73 -5.79 -0.75
CA SER A 50 -10.40 -6.31 0.44
C SER A 50 -11.55 -5.42 0.93
N ILE A 51 -11.62 -4.16 0.48
CA ILE A 51 -12.67 -3.17 0.81
C ILE A 51 -13.87 -3.34 -0.14
N ASP A 52 -13.64 -3.76 -1.37
CA ASP A 52 -14.67 -3.84 -2.43
C ASP A 52 -15.56 -5.10 -2.35
N LYS A 53 -15.26 -6.03 -1.42
CA LYS A 53 -16.16 -7.16 -1.12
C LYS A 53 -17.38 -6.66 -0.34
N VAL A 54 -18.38 -6.15 -1.07
CA VAL A 54 -19.77 -5.93 -0.66
C VAL A 54 -20.62 -7.19 -0.80
#